data_AF-A0A0V1K7X7-F1
#
_entry.id   AF-A0A0V1K7X7-F1
#
_cell.length_a   1.000
_cell.length_b   1.000
_cell.length_c   1.000
_cell.angle_alpha   90.00
_cell.angle_beta   90.00
_cell.angle_gamma   90.00
#
_symmetry.space_group_name_H-M   'P 1'
#
loop_
_entity.id
_entity.type
_entity.pdbx_description
1 polymer ?
#
loop_
_entity_poly.entity_id
_entity_poly.type
_entity_poly.pdbx_seq_one_letter_code
_entity_poly.pdbx_strand_id
1 'polypeptide(L)'
;MSRNCPPGWNDPPPTIPISSNLTKFGSARELLRQRVVHPVEHAYPLPCVSNSSISNTEPSSSSFELNKLPPMISNKSTIPTTIFSHDDDTSGDAEIDAQQQQNSVELTDEELLNKLSICLEKCSNISSLTRENIIKRIQLLKEALEMSISSDCRMKLNQLVDYLSNERYTKAYEVHSAMMLYHFEEVHTWMVGVKALILECLKEKQC
;
A
#
# COMPACT_ATOMS: atom_id res chain seq x y z
N MET A 1 41.83 -26.96 -18.97
CA MET A 1 40.46 -27.50 -18.79
C MET A 1 39.58 -26.38 -18.27
N SER A 2 38.95 -25.62 -19.16
CA SER A 2 38.04 -24.55 -18.77
C SER A 2 36.69 -25.16 -18.41
N ARG A 3 36.26 -24.95 -17.17
CA ARG A 3 34.98 -25.46 -16.66
C ARG A 3 33.86 -24.58 -17.23
N ASN A 4 33.11 -25.11 -18.17
CA ASN A 4 31.87 -24.51 -18.66
C ASN A 4 30.79 -24.70 -17.59
N CYS A 5 30.69 -23.76 -16.64
CA CYS A 5 29.54 -23.69 -15.75
C CYS A 5 28.36 -23.08 -16.52
N PRO A 6 27.14 -23.65 -16.44
CA PRO A 6 25.97 -23.05 -17.06
C PRO A 6 25.65 -21.70 -16.41
N PRO A 7 25.07 -20.74 -17.17
CA PRO A 7 24.68 -19.43 -16.64
C PRO A 7 23.75 -19.59 -15.45
N GLY A 8 24.02 -18.84 -14.37
CA GLY A 8 23.17 -18.82 -13.20
C GLY A 8 21.87 -18.09 -13.50
N TRP A 9 20.82 -18.39 -12.74
CA TRP A 9 19.51 -17.74 -12.87
C TRP A 9 19.56 -16.21 -12.68
N ASN A 10 20.66 -15.70 -12.12
CA ASN A 10 20.89 -14.28 -11.83
C ASN A 10 21.88 -13.61 -12.81
N ASP A 11 22.32 -14.31 -13.85
CA ASP A 11 23.14 -13.70 -14.90
C ASP A 11 22.26 -12.86 -15.83
N PRO A 12 22.61 -11.60 -16.11
CA PRO A 12 21.87 -10.80 -17.07
C PRO A 12 21.93 -11.49 -18.45
N PRO A 13 20.85 -11.42 -19.25
CA PRO A 13 20.84 -12.04 -20.57
C PRO A 13 22.04 -11.53 -21.39
N PRO A 14 22.75 -12.41 -22.12
CA PRO A 14 23.89 -12.01 -22.92
C PRO A 14 23.45 -10.91 -23.89
N THR A 15 24.22 -9.83 -23.92
CA THR A 15 23.92 -8.65 -24.73
C THR A 15 23.88 -9.05 -26.21
N ILE A 16 22.68 -9.09 -26.78
CA ILE A 16 22.49 -9.32 -28.21
C ILE A 16 23.02 -8.06 -28.93
N PRO A 17 24.00 -8.16 -29.84
CA PRO A 17 24.41 -7.02 -30.64
C PRO A 17 23.26 -6.64 -31.57
N ILE A 18 22.60 -5.54 -31.26
CA ILE A 18 21.61 -4.93 -32.14
C ILE A 18 22.37 -4.48 -33.39
N SER A 19 22.26 -5.24 -34.47
CA SER A 19 22.74 -4.79 -35.78
C SER A 19 22.03 -3.48 -36.11
N SER A 20 22.80 -2.44 -36.36
CA SER A 20 22.38 -1.07 -36.67
C SER A 20 21.73 -0.91 -38.05
N ASN A 21 20.93 -1.90 -38.48
CA ASN A 21 20.35 -1.97 -39.82
C ASN A 21 18.81 -1.88 -39.82
N LEU A 22 18.16 -1.58 -38.68
CA LEU A 22 16.71 -1.39 -38.62
C LEU A 22 16.33 0.09 -38.47
N THR A 23 16.84 0.93 -39.36
CA THR A 23 16.28 2.26 -39.67
C THR A 23 15.15 2.12 -40.68
N LYS A 24 14.01 1.55 -40.25
CA LYS A 24 12.67 1.79 -40.83
C LYS A 24 11.68 0.89 -40.12
N PHE A 25 11.13 1.35 -39.01
CA PHE A 25 9.71 1.25 -38.64
C PHE A 25 9.56 2.09 -37.38
N GLY A 26 8.59 3.01 -37.41
CA GLY A 26 8.44 4.08 -36.44
C GLY A 26 8.37 3.58 -35.00
N SER A 27 8.94 4.39 -34.10
CA SER A 27 8.74 4.30 -32.67
C SER A 27 7.23 4.20 -32.38
N ALA A 28 6.77 3.03 -31.92
CA ALA A 28 5.39 2.78 -31.51
C ALA A 28 4.93 3.65 -30.31
N ARG A 29 5.76 4.59 -29.84
CA ARG A 29 5.46 5.53 -28.76
C ARG A 29 4.86 6.86 -29.24
N GLU A 30 4.92 7.14 -30.55
CA GLU A 30 4.35 8.38 -31.13
C GLU A 30 2.81 8.33 -31.28
N LEU A 31 2.21 7.14 -31.30
CA LEU A 31 0.77 6.93 -31.53
C LEU A 31 -0.13 7.27 -30.32
N LEU A 32 0.43 7.52 -29.14
CA LEU A 32 -0.33 7.82 -27.92
C LEU A 32 -0.43 9.33 -27.61
N ARG A 33 0.12 10.20 -28.47
CA ARG A 33 0.10 11.66 -28.28
C ARG A 33 -0.63 12.41 -29.39
N GLN A 34 -1.57 11.77 -30.09
CA GLN A 34 -2.40 12.47 -31.05
C GLN A 34 -3.77 12.79 -30.42
N ARG A 35 -3.93 14.02 -29.94
CA ARG A 35 -5.27 14.58 -29.69
C ARG A 35 -5.82 15.06 -31.02
N VAL A 36 -6.96 14.52 -31.41
CA VAL A 36 -7.69 14.92 -32.63
C VAL A 36 -8.17 16.36 -32.45
N VAL A 37 -7.70 17.27 -33.29
CA VAL A 37 -8.26 18.62 -33.44
C VAL A 37 -9.30 18.54 -34.55
N HIS A 38 -10.56 18.88 -34.25
CA HIS A 38 -11.62 18.96 -35.25
C HIS A 38 -11.41 20.20 -36.13
N PRO A 39 -11.36 20.07 -37.47
CA PRO A 39 -11.45 21.22 -38.36
C PRO A 39 -12.87 21.81 -38.30
N VAL A 40 -12.99 23.07 -37.89
CA VAL A 40 -14.17 23.89 -38.19
C VAL A 40 -13.94 24.47 -39.59
N GLU A 41 -14.65 23.96 -40.58
CA GLU A 41 -14.70 24.53 -41.92
C GLU A 41 -15.87 25.53 -42.07
N HIS A 42 -15.66 26.49 -42.98
CA HIS A 42 -16.55 27.53 -43.52
C HIS A 42 -16.53 28.87 -42.73
N ALA A 43 -16.26 30.05 -43.30
CA ALA A 43 -16.23 30.46 -44.71
C ALA A 43 -15.64 31.89 -44.90
N TYR A 44 -14.75 32.05 -45.90
CA TYR A 44 -14.54 33.17 -46.86
C TYR A 44 -14.02 34.59 -46.47
N PRO A 45 -13.35 35.33 -47.40
CA PRO A 45 -12.18 36.20 -47.15
C PRO A 45 -12.31 37.68 -47.59
N LEU A 46 -11.20 38.46 -47.44
CA LEU A 46 -10.73 39.68 -48.17
C LEU A 46 -10.31 40.87 -47.22
N PRO A 47 -9.58 41.93 -47.69
CA PRO A 47 -8.14 41.96 -47.96
C PRO A 47 -7.38 43.11 -47.23
N CYS A 48 -6.06 43.14 -47.43
CA CYS A 48 -5.02 44.00 -46.86
C CYS A 48 -5.26 45.53 -46.81
N VAL A 49 -4.76 46.20 -45.75
CA VAL A 49 -4.12 47.54 -45.87
C VAL A 49 -3.08 47.79 -44.75
N SER A 50 -1.81 47.88 -45.18
CA SER A 50 -0.73 48.82 -44.86
C SER A 50 -0.44 49.35 -43.43
N ASN A 51 0.81 49.08 -43.05
CA ASN A 51 1.88 50.03 -42.67
C ASN A 51 2.01 50.58 -41.24
N SER A 52 3.31 50.66 -40.91
CA SER A 52 3.99 51.59 -40.00
C SER A 52 3.92 51.30 -38.49
N SER A 53 4.98 50.61 -38.05
CA SER A 53 6.04 51.15 -37.18
C SER A 53 5.69 51.83 -35.85
N ILE A 54 6.62 51.55 -34.93
CA ILE A 54 7.12 52.32 -33.77
C ILE A 54 6.50 52.00 -32.40
N SER A 55 7.45 51.76 -31.48
CA SER A 55 7.45 51.98 -30.02
C SER A 55 7.05 50.84 -29.09
N ASN A 56 8.08 50.07 -28.73
CA ASN A 56 8.45 49.63 -27.38
C ASN A 56 7.48 49.98 -26.23
N THR A 57 6.98 48.93 -25.57
CA THR A 57 6.84 48.90 -24.10
C THR A 57 6.82 47.44 -23.65
N GLU A 58 7.94 46.94 -23.15
CA GLU A 58 8.07 45.60 -22.59
C GLU A 58 8.50 45.74 -21.13
N PRO A 59 7.71 45.21 -20.18
CA PRO A 59 8.21 44.86 -18.87
C PRO A 59 8.33 43.33 -18.74
N SER A 60 9.56 42.91 -18.49
CA SER A 60 9.95 41.91 -17.49
C SER A 60 9.66 40.41 -17.68
N SER A 61 10.70 39.68 -17.24
CA SER A 61 10.73 38.31 -16.69
C SER A 61 10.99 37.20 -17.70
N SER A 62 12.24 36.92 -18.05
CA SER A 62 13.29 36.25 -17.24
C SER A 62 12.94 34.82 -16.80
N SER A 63 13.30 33.88 -17.67
CA SER A 63 13.96 32.60 -17.40
C SER A 63 14.23 32.23 -15.93
N PHE A 64 13.62 31.16 -15.42
CA PHE A 64 14.34 30.09 -14.69
C PHE A 64 13.47 28.84 -14.45
N GLU A 65 14.07 27.71 -14.81
CA GLU A 65 13.92 26.31 -14.37
C GLU A 65 12.67 25.87 -13.58
N LEU A 66 11.90 25.01 -14.25
CA LEU A 66 10.91 24.12 -13.66
C LEU A 66 11.61 22.86 -13.10
N ASN A 67 11.26 22.50 -11.87
CA ASN A 67 11.24 21.14 -11.32
C ASN A 67 12.58 20.49 -10.93
N LYS A 68 13.06 20.87 -9.74
CA LYS A 68 14.00 20.08 -8.94
C LYS A 68 13.26 18.90 -8.30
N LEU A 69 13.29 17.73 -8.94
CA LEU A 69 12.89 16.46 -8.35
C LEU A 69 13.84 16.10 -7.19
N PRO A 70 13.36 15.50 -6.09
CA PRO A 70 14.23 15.06 -4.99
C PRO A 70 15.08 13.85 -5.41
N PRO A 71 16.31 13.71 -4.87
CA PRO A 71 17.17 12.57 -5.16
C PRO A 71 16.58 11.30 -4.56
N MET A 72 16.43 10.25 -5.38
CA MET A 72 16.17 8.89 -4.92
C MET A 72 17.37 8.43 -4.08
N ILE A 73 17.13 8.30 -2.77
CA ILE A 73 18.08 7.66 -1.86
C ILE A 73 17.98 6.16 -2.13
N SER A 74 19.05 5.60 -2.70
CA SER A 74 19.27 4.16 -2.80
C SER A 74 19.58 3.62 -1.41
N ASN A 75 18.57 3.07 -0.74
CA ASN A 75 18.73 2.28 0.46
C ASN A 75 18.84 0.80 0.07
N LYS A 76 20.07 0.32 0.29
CA LYS A 76 20.45 -1.08 0.29
C LYS A 76 19.52 -1.88 1.19
N SER A 77 19.20 -3.09 0.73
CA SER A 77 18.73 -4.24 1.52
C SER A 77 19.04 -4.14 3.02
N THR A 78 18.01 -4.09 3.85
CA THR A 78 18.04 -4.71 5.18
C THR A 78 16.62 -5.07 5.60
N ILE A 79 16.18 -6.28 5.26
CA ILE A 79 15.26 -7.01 6.15
C ILE A 79 16.13 -7.36 7.36
N PRO A 80 15.81 -6.85 8.57
CA PRO A 80 15.17 -7.72 9.53
C PRO A 80 14.22 -6.97 10.48
N THR A 81 13.07 -7.57 10.77
CA THR A 81 12.32 -7.22 11.99
C THR A 81 11.75 -8.51 12.54
N THR A 82 12.64 -9.38 13.00
CA THR A 82 12.30 -10.42 13.96
C THR A 82 12.34 -9.76 15.34
N ILE A 83 11.25 -9.13 15.78
CA ILE A 83 11.08 -8.71 17.20
C ILE A 83 10.34 -9.82 17.95
N PHE A 84 10.74 -11.06 17.69
CA PHE A 84 10.38 -12.18 18.55
C PHE A 84 11.70 -12.76 19.00
N SER A 85 12.21 -12.24 20.13
CA SER A 85 13.10 -13.04 20.97
C SER A 85 12.24 -14.19 21.47
N HIS A 86 12.45 -15.35 20.87
CA HIS A 86 11.86 -16.60 21.32
C HIS A 86 12.67 -17.04 22.53
N ASP A 87 12.21 -16.69 23.72
CA ASP A 87 12.64 -17.37 24.93
C ASP A 87 12.01 -18.78 24.88
N ASP A 88 12.78 -19.70 24.32
CA ASP A 88 12.51 -21.13 24.30
C ASP A 88 12.81 -21.68 25.70
N ASP A 89 11.76 -22.02 26.45
CA ASP A 89 11.90 -22.95 27.55
C ASP A 89 10.70 -23.93 27.57
N THR A 90 10.90 -24.99 26.79
CA THR A 90 10.74 -26.40 27.19
C THR A 90 9.34 -26.93 27.54
N SER A 91 8.97 -27.94 26.76
CA SER A 91 8.26 -29.17 27.16
C SER A 91 6.74 -29.13 27.29
N GLY A 92 6.06 -29.58 26.25
CA GLY A 92 4.72 -30.15 26.35
C GLY A 92 4.11 -30.44 24.98
N ASP A 93 4.28 -31.67 24.51
CA ASP A 93 3.46 -32.29 23.46
C ASP A 93 1.97 -31.95 23.65
N ALA A 94 1.37 -31.31 22.64
CA ALA A 94 0.01 -31.59 22.20
C ALA A 94 -0.27 -30.79 20.92
N GLU A 95 -0.08 -31.47 19.80
CA GLU A 95 -0.87 -31.32 18.59
C GLU A 95 -2.36 -31.17 18.95
N ILE A 96 -2.89 -29.95 18.91
CA ILE A 96 -4.34 -29.68 18.87
C ILE A 96 -4.58 -28.65 17.78
N ASP A 97 -4.35 -29.09 16.55
CA ASP A 97 -5.03 -28.53 15.39
C ASP A 97 -6.51 -28.91 15.47
N ALA A 98 -7.38 -27.98 15.07
CA ALA A 98 -8.78 -28.20 14.77
C ALA A 98 -9.75 -28.58 15.93
N GLN A 99 -9.89 -27.76 16.99
CA GLN A 99 -11.16 -27.77 17.77
C GLN A 99 -11.42 -26.63 18.78
N GLN A 100 -10.77 -25.47 18.70
CA GLN A 100 -11.17 -24.32 19.54
C GLN A 100 -12.31 -23.53 18.90
N GLN A 101 -13.41 -24.23 18.59
CA GLN A 101 -14.68 -23.68 18.16
C GLN A 101 -15.69 -23.77 19.30
N GLN A 102 -15.36 -23.24 20.48
CA GLN A 102 -16.34 -23.14 21.56
C GLN A 102 -16.18 -21.81 22.30
N ASN A 103 -17.23 -20.99 22.16
CA ASN A 103 -17.57 -19.85 22.99
C ASN A 103 -16.85 -18.51 22.72
N SER A 104 -16.74 -18.10 21.44
CA SER A 104 -16.62 -16.67 21.16
C SER A 104 -18.00 -16.06 21.33
N VAL A 105 -18.19 -15.22 22.35
CA VAL A 105 -19.35 -14.33 22.44
C VAL A 105 -19.43 -13.55 21.12
N GLU A 106 -20.58 -13.61 20.46
CA GLU A 106 -20.80 -12.85 19.24
C GLU A 106 -20.87 -11.37 19.62
N LEU A 107 -19.82 -10.62 19.32
CA LEU A 107 -19.76 -9.19 19.57
C LEU A 107 -20.66 -8.48 18.56
N THR A 108 -21.51 -7.58 19.05
CA THR A 108 -22.22 -6.65 18.17
C THR A 108 -21.23 -5.73 17.45
N ASP A 109 -21.62 -5.18 16.31
CA ASP A 109 -20.77 -4.30 15.50
C ASP A 109 -20.25 -3.12 16.32
N GLU A 110 -21.13 -2.54 17.15
CA GLU A 110 -20.80 -1.40 18.00
C GLU A 110 -19.83 -1.77 19.12
N GLU A 111 -20.01 -2.93 19.77
CA GLU A 111 -19.08 -3.41 20.80
C GLU A 111 -17.69 -3.69 20.22
N LEU A 112 -17.64 -4.24 19.00
CA LEU A 112 -16.41 -4.53 18.28
C LEU A 112 -15.62 -3.25 17.98
N LEU A 113 -16.29 -2.26 17.38
CA LEU A 113 -15.70 -0.97 17.06
C LEU A 113 -15.28 -0.19 18.33
N ASN A 114 -16.08 -0.28 19.40
CA ASN A 114 -15.76 0.32 20.68
C ASN A 114 -14.50 -0.32 21.30
N LYS A 115 -14.37 -1.65 21.27
CA LYS A 115 -13.18 -2.35 21.76
C LYS A 115 -11.92 -1.94 20.99
N LEU A 116 -12.00 -1.81 19.67
CA LEU A 116 -10.88 -1.30 18.85
C LEU A 116 -10.51 0.14 19.23
N SER A 117 -11.51 1.00 19.45
CA SER A 117 -11.31 2.39 19.88
C SER A 117 -10.63 2.48 21.24
N ILE A 118 -11.06 1.68 22.21
CA ILE A 118 -10.42 1.57 23.54
C ILE A 118 -8.97 1.12 23.40
N CYS A 119 -8.68 0.15 22.53
CA CYS A 119 -7.30 -0.29 22.28
C CYS A 119 -6.44 0.83 21.70
N LEU A 120 -7.00 1.65 20.82
CA LEU A 120 -6.30 2.80 20.23
C LEU A 120 -6.04 3.89 21.27
N GLU A 121 -6.97 4.15 22.18
CA GLU A 121 -6.82 5.11 23.27
C GLU A 121 -5.73 4.71 24.27
N LYS A 122 -5.58 3.39 24.53
CA LYS A 122 -4.50 2.86 25.37
C LYS A 122 -3.10 3.13 24.80
N CYS A 123 -2.97 3.35 23.49
CA CYS A 123 -1.70 3.63 22.84
C CYS A 123 -1.34 5.12 23.01
N SER A 124 -0.53 5.43 24.02
CA SER A 124 -0.17 6.83 24.34
C SER A 124 0.93 7.38 23.41
N ASN A 125 1.86 6.53 22.98
CA ASN A 125 3.06 6.92 22.22
C ASN A 125 2.91 6.89 20.69
N ILE A 126 1.68 6.83 20.19
CA ILE A 126 1.38 6.77 18.75
C ILE A 126 1.47 8.17 18.11
N SER A 127 2.08 8.25 16.94
CA SER A 127 2.09 9.49 16.14
C SER A 127 0.67 9.89 15.72
N SER A 128 0.38 11.20 15.70
CA SER A 128 -0.92 11.73 15.27
C SER A 128 -1.33 11.21 13.88
N LEU A 129 -0.39 11.15 12.93
CA LEU A 129 -0.63 10.65 11.59
C LEU A 129 -1.02 9.16 11.59
N THR A 130 -0.31 8.33 12.36
CA THR A 130 -0.62 6.90 12.47
C THR A 130 -1.98 6.69 13.12
N ARG A 131 -2.28 7.44 14.19
CA ARG A 131 -3.59 7.42 14.86
C ARG A 131 -4.72 7.78 13.88
N GLU A 132 -4.58 8.86 13.12
CA GLU A 132 -5.58 9.26 12.12
C GLU A 132 -5.75 8.19 11.03
N ASN A 133 -4.65 7.56 10.59
CA ASN A 133 -4.73 6.48 9.61
C ASN A 133 -5.50 5.27 10.16
N ILE A 134 -5.23 4.85 11.40
CA ILE A 134 -5.95 3.75 12.04
C ILE A 134 -7.44 4.09 12.14
N ILE A 135 -7.81 5.30 12.57
CA ILE A 135 -9.21 5.74 12.65
C ILE A 135 -9.89 5.64 11.29
N LYS A 136 -9.25 6.11 10.21
CA LYS A 136 -9.78 5.99 8.84
C LYS A 136 -10.01 4.54 8.43
N ARG A 137 -9.10 3.64 8.81
CA ARG A 137 -9.25 2.20 8.51
C ARG A 137 -10.33 1.53 9.35
N ILE A 138 -10.52 1.94 10.61
CA ILE A 138 -11.65 1.49 11.45
C ILE A 138 -12.99 1.95 10.85
N GLN A 139 -13.04 3.15 10.27
CA GLN A 139 -14.23 3.62 9.56
C GLN A 139 -14.55 2.76 8.33
N LEU A 140 -13.53 2.37 7.55
CA LEU A 140 -13.71 1.42 6.43
C LEU A 140 -14.16 0.03 6.91
N LEU A 141 -13.69 -0.42 8.07
CA LEU A 141 -14.18 -1.65 8.69
C LEU A 141 -15.67 -1.52 9.03
N LYS A 142 -16.10 -0.40 9.62
CA LYS A 142 -17.53 -0.15 9.91
C LYS A 142 -18.37 -0.25 8.63
N GLU A 143 -17.95 0.40 7.55
CA GLU A 143 -18.62 0.32 6.25
C GLU A 143 -18.68 -1.12 5.71
N ALA A 144 -17.60 -1.90 5.87
CA ALA A 144 -17.59 -3.31 5.47
C ALA A 144 -18.56 -4.17 6.29
N LEU A 145 -18.71 -3.91 7.60
CA LEU A 145 -19.68 -4.59 8.45
C LEU A 145 -21.12 -4.29 8.02
N GLU A 146 -21.41 -3.03 7.68
CA GLU A 146 -22.72 -2.60 7.15
C GLU A 146 -23.04 -3.25 5.79
N MET A 147 -22.05 -3.41 4.92
CA MET A 147 -22.19 -4.09 3.62
C MET A 147 -22.25 -5.62 3.71
N SER A 148 -22.03 -6.20 4.89
CA SER A 148 -21.86 -7.63 5.16
C SER A 148 -20.49 -8.17 4.74
N ILE A 149 -19.78 -8.73 5.73
CA ILE A 149 -18.63 -9.63 5.53
C ILE A 149 -19.06 -11.09 5.72
N SER A 150 -18.25 -12.04 5.28
CA SER A 150 -18.55 -13.47 5.45
C SER A 150 -18.58 -13.85 6.94
N SER A 151 -19.39 -14.87 7.28
CA SER A 151 -19.55 -15.32 8.67
C SER A 151 -18.24 -15.82 9.28
N ASP A 152 -17.40 -16.50 8.48
CA ASP A 152 -16.07 -16.93 8.92
C ASP A 152 -15.14 -15.73 9.17
N CYS A 153 -15.11 -14.75 8.26
CA CYS A 153 -14.37 -13.50 8.46
C CYS A 153 -14.84 -12.76 9.72
N ARG A 154 -16.15 -12.69 9.96
CA ARG A 154 -16.75 -12.08 11.16
C ARG A 154 -16.35 -12.81 12.44
N MET A 155 -16.39 -14.14 12.44
CA MET A 155 -15.95 -14.95 13.58
C MET A 155 -14.46 -14.71 13.90
N LYS A 156 -13.60 -14.69 12.88
CA LYS A 156 -12.17 -14.39 13.05
C LYS A 156 -11.93 -12.97 13.54
N LEU A 157 -12.71 -12.00 13.07
CA LEU A 157 -12.62 -10.63 13.56
C LEU A 157 -13.00 -10.52 15.03
N ASN A 158 -14.09 -11.18 15.46
CA ASN A 158 -14.49 -11.25 16.87
C ASN A 158 -13.36 -11.84 17.72
N GLN A 159 -12.75 -12.94 17.25
CA GLN A 159 -11.61 -13.58 17.90
C GLN A 159 -10.38 -12.65 17.99
N LEU A 160 -10.06 -11.93 16.92
CA LEU A 160 -8.97 -10.96 16.89
C LEU A 160 -9.18 -9.84 17.93
N VAL A 161 -10.39 -9.30 17.99
CA VAL A 161 -10.75 -8.21 18.93
C VAL A 161 -10.78 -8.70 20.37
N ASP A 162 -11.17 -9.95 20.62
CA ASP A 162 -11.02 -10.59 21.93
C ASP A 162 -9.54 -10.71 22.33
N TYR A 163 -8.68 -11.20 21.43
CA TYR A 163 -7.24 -11.27 21.70
C TYR A 163 -6.63 -9.90 21.99
N LEU A 164 -7.00 -8.87 21.23
CA LEU A 164 -6.57 -7.50 21.49
C LEU A 164 -7.03 -7.00 22.86
N SER A 165 -8.30 -7.21 23.21
CA SER A 165 -8.88 -6.78 24.49
C SER A 165 -8.19 -7.43 25.69
N ASN A 166 -7.78 -8.70 25.54
CA ASN A 166 -7.09 -9.48 26.55
C ASN A 166 -5.55 -9.35 26.47
N GLU A 167 -5.03 -8.38 25.71
CA GLU A 167 -3.59 -8.11 25.59
C GLU A 167 -2.75 -9.29 25.05
N ARG A 168 -3.39 -10.21 24.32
CA ARG A 168 -2.76 -11.38 23.67
C ARG A 168 -2.35 -11.04 22.24
N TYR A 169 -1.46 -10.08 22.08
CA TYR A 169 -1.16 -9.47 20.77
C TYR A 169 -0.51 -10.43 19.75
N THR A 170 0.30 -11.39 20.19
CA THR A 170 0.88 -12.42 19.30
C THR A 170 -0.23 -13.24 18.64
N LYS A 171 -1.21 -13.69 19.43
CA LYS A 171 -2.38 -14.42 18.91
C LYS A 171 -3.25 -13.55 18.00
N ALA A 172 -3.42 -12.27 18.34
CA ALA A 172 -4.12 -11.33 17.47
C ALA A 172 -3.42 -11.18 16.10
N TYR A 173 -2.09 -11.15 16.08
CA TYR A 173 -1.29 -11.08 14.86
C TYR A 173 -1.38 -12.35 14.01
N GLU A 174 -1.42 -13.53 14.64
CA GLU A 174 -1.67 -14.81 13.96
C GLU A 174 -3.04 -14.82 13.28
N VAL A 175 -4.09 -14.39 13.98
CA VAL A 175 -5.45 -14.29 13.39
C VAL A 175 -5.48 -13.28 12.25
N HIS A 176 -4.85 -12.11 12.41
CA HIS A 176 -4.67 -11.14 11.32
C HIS A 176 -4.03 -11.81 10.09
N SER A 177 -2.98 -12.60 10.29
CA SER A 177 -2.25 -13.25 9.20
C SER A 177 -3.10 -14.32 8.50
N ALA A 178 -3.87 -15.10 9.27
CA ALA A 178 -4.84 -16.05 8.72
C ALA A 178 -5.95 -15.34 7.93
N MET A 179 -6.50 -14.22 8.43
CA MET A 179 -7.50 -13.43 7.71
C MET A 179 -6.94 -12.86 6.40
N MET A 180 -5.70 -12.37 6.40
CA MET A 180 -5.03 -11.90 5.18
C MET A 180 -4.79 -13.02 4.15
N LEU A 181 -4.67 -14.27 4.60
CA LEU A 181 -4.45 -15.42 3.72
C LEU A 181 -5.75 -15.95 3.11
N TYR A 182 -6.80 -16.11 3.93
CA TYR A 182 -8.03 -16.77 3.51
C TYR A 182 -9.13 -15.80 3.06
N HIS A 183 -9.10 -14.55 3.54
CA HIS A 183 -10.16 -13.55 3.36
C HIS A 183 -9.64 -12.23 2.78
N PHE A 184 -8.56 -12.28 1.99
CA PHE A 184 -7.87 -11.08 1.49
C PHE A 184 -8.81 -10.04 0.86
N GLU A 185 -9.70 -10.47 -0.03
CA GLU A 185 -10.63 -9.57 -0.74
C GLU A 185 -11.54 -8.79 0.21
N GLU A 186 -11.95 -9.39 1.34
CA GLU A 186 -12.81 -8.76 2.32
C GLU A 186 -12.03 -7.83 3.27
N VAL A 187 -10.78 -8.17 3.59
CA VAL A 187 -10.05 -7.56 4.71
C VAL A 187 -9.00 -6.55 4.28
N HIS A 188 -8.42 -6.67 3.07
CA HIS A 188 -7.21 -5.94 2.67
C HIS A 188 -7.34 -4.41 2.81
N THR A 189 -8.53 -3.87 2.59
CA THR A 189 -8.79 -2.42 2.61
C THR A 189 -8.74 -1.83 4.02
N TRP A 190 -9.14 -2.54 5.07
CA TRP A 190 -9.18 -2.01 6.45
C TRP A 190 -8.20 -2.71 7.40
N MET A 191 -7.82 -3.96 7.13
CA MET A 191 -6.98 -4.79 8.00
C MET A 191 -5.60 -4.19 8.24
N VAL A 192 -5.07 -3.39 7.31
CA VAL A 192 -3.80 -2.66 7.52
C VAL A 192 -3.84 -1.71 8.72
N GLY A 193 -5.00 -1.11 9.02
CA GLY A 193 -5.18 -0.29 10.22
C GLY A 193 -5.25 -1.12 11.49
N VAL A 194 -5.90 -2.28 11.44
CA VAL A 194 -5.93 -3.24 12.56
C VAL A 194 -4.54 -3.80 12.84
N LYS A 195 -3.76 -4.10 11.80
CA LYS A 195 -2.34 -4.48 11.93
C LYS A 195 -1.53 -3.39 12.62
N ALA A 196 -1.66 -2.15 12.18
CA ALA A 196 -0.96 -1.03 12.80
C ALA A 196 -1.35 -0.89 14.28
N LEU A 197 -2.64 -1.03 14.61
CA LEU A 197 -3.10 -1.02 15.99
C LEU A 197 -2.47 -2.14 16.83
N ILE A 198 -2.43 -3.39 16.34
CA ILE A 198 -1.79 -4.51 17.03
C ILE A 198 -0.31 -4.19 17.34
N LEU A 199 0.42 -3.64 16.37
CA LEU A 199 1.83 -3.30 16.52
C LEU A 199 2.06 -2.14 17.50
N GLU A 200 1.20 -1.12 17.51
CA GLU A 200 1.28 -0.02 18.48
C GLU A 200 0.96 -0.50 19.90
N CYS A 201 -0.02 -1.39 20.07
CA CYS A 201 -0.28 -1.99 21.38
C CYS A 201 0.89 -2.87 21.87
N LEU A 202 1.54 -3.61 20.98
CA LEU A 202 2.76 -4.37 21.29
C LEU A 202 3.87 -3.45 21.77
N LYS A 203 4.09 -2.34 21.07
CA LYS A 203 5.10 -1.36 21.42
C LYS A 203 4.84 -0.75 22.80
N GLU A 204 3.60 -0.39 23.09
CA GLU A 204 3.22 0.20 24.38
C GLU A 204 3.48 -0.76 25.56
N LYS A 205 3.34 -2.08 25.37
CA LYS A 205 3.60 -3.08 26.41
C LYS A 205 5.08 -3.33 26.70
N GLN A 206 5.94 -3.03 25.73
CA GLN A 206 7.38 -3.23 25.84
C GLN A 206 8.10 -1.98 26.39
N CYS A 207 7.36 -0.91 26.69
CA CYS A 207 7.84 0.36 27.23
C CYS A 207 7.50 0.49 28.72
#